data_AF-A0A6F9CD13-F1
#
_entry.id   AF-A0A6F9CD13-F1
#
_cell.length_a   1.000
_cell.length_b   1.000
_cell.length_c   1.000
_cell.angle_alpha   90.00
_cell.angle_beta   90.00
_cell.angle_gamma   90.00
#
_symmetry.space_group_name_H-M   'P 1'
#
loop_
_entity.id
_entity.type
_entity.pdbx_description
1 polymer ?
#
loop_
_entity_poly.entity_id
_entity_poly.type
_entity_poly.pdbx_seq_one_letter_code
_entity_poly.pdbx_strand_id
1 'polypeptide(L)'
;MSSLAAVEPLNGGVVTPRERATQEYLQSAGRTLSRQQLRDVVLNTQTLHAEFAEIPMNFVDPKEMDISNPHSRVILRTKSSFDPLSSYINANYVRKCVLYWPERRGFYGKVEVLINSVRECDNYTCRTLTLKQGAQSRVVKHYWYTSWPDHKTPDSAQPLLQLMRDVEKDRTGSPSQGPVIVHCSAGIGRTGCFIATTIGCRQLELEGVVDVLGIVCQLRADRGGLIQTGEQYEFVHHALSLFQTRLSADTGQ
;
A
#
# COMPACT_ATOMS: atom_id res chain seq x y z
N MET A 1 42.78 -33.86 -30.54
CA MET A 1 42.22 -32.54 -30.23
C MET A 1 40.71 -32.67 -30.20
N SER A 2 40.13 -32.72 -29.01
CA SER A 2 38.68 -32.94 -28.79
C SER A 2 38.02 -31.59 -28.56
N SER A 3 37.08 -31.22 -29.44
CA SER A 3 36.26 -30.02 -29.31
C SER A 3 35.17 -30.27 -28.25
N LEU A 4 35.45 -29.88 -27.01
CA LEU A 4 34.42 -29.73 -26.00
C LEU A 4 33.57 -28.52 -26.38
N ALA A 5 32.29 -28.79 -26.65
CA ALA A 5 31.28 -27.79 -26.93
C ALA A 5 31.25 -26.74 -25.81
N ALA A 6 31.43 -25.47 -26.19
CA ALA A 6 31.17 -24.35 -25.33
C ALA A 6 29.67 -24.34 -25.02
N VAL A 7 29.30 -24.61 -23.77
CA VAL A 7 27.94 -24.35 -23.28
C VAL A 7 27.84 -22.85 -23.10
N GLU A 8 27.08 -22.18 -23.98
CA GLU A 8 26.77 -20.76 -23.81
C GLU A 8 26.07 -20.54 -22.46
N PRO A 9 26.45 -19.54 -21.68
CA PRO A 9 25.73 -19.19 -20.46
C PRO A 9 24.35 -18.66 -20.85
N LEU A 10 23.30 -19.28 -20.30
CA LEU A 10 21.91 -18.81 -20.40
C LEU A 10 21.80 -17.40 -19.79
N ASN A 11 22.00 -16.38 -20.60
CA ASN A 11 21.76 -15.00 -20.23
C ASN A 11 20.26 -14.69 -20.41
N GLY A 12 19.58 -14.44 -19.28
CA GLY A 12 18.41 -13.59 -19.07
C GLY A 12 17.25 -13.61 -20.09
N GLY A 13 16.09 -14.14 -19.69
CA GLY A 13 14.81 -13.69 -20.25
C GLY A 13 13.69 -14.72 -20.47
N VAL A 14 13.87 -16.01 -20.11
CA VAL A 14 12.78 -16.98 -20.26
C VAL A 14 11.88 -16.91 -19.03
N VAL A 15 10.77 -16.17 -19.15
CA VAL A 15 9.70 -16.15 -18.14
C VAL A 15 9.18 -17.57 -17.95
N THR A 16 9.28 -18.08 -16.72
CA THR A 16 8.82 -19.45 -16.43
C THR A 16 7.30 -19.56 -16.64
N PRO A 17 6.76 -20.76 -16.97
CA PRO A 17 5.31 -20.94 -17.07
C PRO A 17 4.56 -20.50 -15.81
N ARG A 18 5.19 -20.65 -14.64
CA ARG A 18 4.66 -20.20 -13.35
C ARG A 18 4.64 -18.68 -13.22
N GLU A 19 5.71 -17.99 -13.63
CA GLU A 19 5.74 -16.53 -13.66
C GLU A 19 4.70 -15.97 -14.64
N ARG A 20 4.56 -16.60 -15.81
CA ARG A 20 3.55 -16.19 -16.79
C ARG A 20 2.13 -16.33 -16.23
N ALA A 21 1.80 -17.49 -15.67
CA ALA A 21 0.49 -17.70 -15.04
C ALA A 21 0.23 -16.72 -13.88
N THR A 22 1.28 -16.40 -13.10
CA THR A 22 1.20 -15.39 -12.03
C THR A 22 0.89 -14.01 -12.59
N GLN A 23 1.61 -13.58 -13.64
CA GLN A 23 1.39 -12.29 -14.29
C GLN A 23 0.00 -12.21 -14.93
N GLU A 24 -0.42 -13.27 -15.64
CA GLU A 24 -1.75 -13.34 -16.25
C GLU A 24 -2.87 -13.25 -15.20
N TYR A 25 -2.74 -13.96 -14.07
CA TYR A 25 -3.70 -13.85 -12.96
C TYR A 25 -3.75 -12.42 -12.42
N LEU A 26 -2.60 -11.83 -12.07
CA LEU A 26 -2.56 -10.50 -11.46
C LEU A 26 -3.05 -9.39 -12.40
N GLN A 27 -2.96 -9.59 -13.73
CA GLN A 27 -3.43 -8.63 -14.72
C GLN A 27 -4.93 -8.75 -15.05
N SER A 28 -5.53 -9.92 -14.80
CA SER A 28 -6.91 -10.22 -15.26
C SER A 28 -7.91 -10.50 -14.15
N ALA A 29 -7.45 -10.91 -12.97
CA ALA A 29 -8.32 -11.22 -11.86
C ALA A 29 -8.98 -9.95 -11.31
N GLY A 30 -10.29 -10.01 -11.15
CA GLY A 30 -11.10 -8.94 -10.62
C GLY A 30 -12.48 -9.45 -10.24
N ARG A 31 -13.08 -8.83 -9.23
CA ARG A 31 -14.42 -9.11 -8.73
C ARG A 31 -15.04 -7.80 -8.28
N THR A 32 -15.69 -7.12 -9.21
CA THR A 32 -16.46 -5.91 -8.90
C THR A 32 -17.66 -6.25 -8.02
N LEU A 33 -17.75 -5.60 -6.87
CA LEU A 33 -18.82 -5.71 -5.90
C LEU A 33 -19.63 -4.41 -5.86
N SER A 34 -20.94 -4.52 -6.02
CA SER A 34 -21.87 -3.46 -5.63
C SER A 34 -21.87 -3.26 -4.12
N ARG A 35 -22.42 -2.12 -3.66
CA ARG A 35 -22.58 -1.82 -2.23
C ARG A 35 -23.32 -2.92 -1.46
N GLN A 36 -24.31 -3.57 -2.08
CA GLN A 36 -25.05 -4.66 -1.46
C GLN A 36 -24.19 -5.94 -1.40
N GLN A 37 -23.55 -6.32 -2.51
CA GLN A 37 -22.66 -7.49 -2.54
C GLN A 37 -21.49 -7.35 -1.57
N LEU A 38 -20.96 -6.15 -1.38
CA LEU A 38 -19.92 -5.86 -0.37
C LEU A 38 -20.42 -6.10 1.06
N ARG A 39 -21.68 -5.73 1.36
CA ARG A 39 -22.30 -6.03 2.66
C ARG A 39 -22.54 -7.52 2.86
N ASP A 40 -22.89 -8.23 1.80
CA ASP A 40 -23.17 -9.66 1.88
C ASP A 40 -21.88 -10.47 2.01
N VAL A 41 -20.81 -10.09 1.30
CA VAL A 41 -19.55 -10.86 1.29
C VAL A 41 -18.81 -10.83 2.63
N VAL A 42 -18.93 -9.73 3.40
CA VAL A 42 -18.31 -9.63 4.74
C VAL A 42 -18.95 -10.58 5.76
N LEU A 43 -20.14 -11.12 5.47
CA LEU A 43 -20.79 -12.13 6.30
C LEU A 43 -20.29 -13.56 6.02
N ASN A 44 -19.53 -13.77 4.93
CA ASN A 44 -19.01 -15.06 4.50
C ASN A 44 -17.48 -15.01 4.40
N THR A 45 -16.83 -15.10 5.55
CA THR A 45 -15.36 -15.00 5.67
C THR A 45 -14.65 -16.16 4.96
N GLN A 46 -15.26 -17.34 4.90
CA GLN A 46 -14.68 -18.51 4.22
C GLN A 46 -14.47 -18.25 2.72
N THR A 47 -15.43 -17.58 2.08
CA THR A 47 -15.33 -17.25 0.65
C THR A 47 -14.21 -16.25 0.40
N LEU A 48 -14.04 -15.26 1.28
CA LEU A 48 -12.94 -14.28 1.18
C LEU A 48 -11.58 -14.93 1.37
N HIS A 49 -11.46 -15.88 2.30
CA HIS A 49 -10.20 -16.59 2.53
C HIS A 49 -9.86 -17.54 1.38
N ALA A 50 -10.86 -18.21 0.80
CA ALA A 50 -10.69 -19.04 -0.40
C ALA A 50 -10.25 -18.18 -1.60
N GLU A 51 -10.89 -17.03 -1.83
CA GLU A 51 -10.48 -16.09 -2.87
C GLU A 51 -9.04 -15.59 -2.65
N PHE A 52 -8.68 -15.22 -1.42
CA PHE A 52 -7.34 -14.76 -1.08
C PHE A 52 -6.25 -15.81 -1.31
N ALA A 53 -6.56 -17.10 -1.06
CA ALA A 53 -5.62 -18.20 -1.24
C ALA A 53 -5.19 -18.39 -2.71
N GLU A 54 -6.04 -17.99 -3.66
CA GLU A 54 -5.75 -18.07 -5.10
C GLU A 54 -4.86 -16.92 -5.60
N ILE A 55 -4.79 -15.80 -4.86
CA ILE A 55 -4.02 -14.63 -5.29
C ILE A 55 -2.51 -14.95 -5.15
N PRO A 56 -1.71 -14.89 -6.23
CA PRO A 56 -0.27 -15.12 -6.15
C PRO A 56 0.42 -14.07 -5.27
N MET A 57 1.42 -14.48 -4.47
CA MET A 57 2.18 -13.53 -3.63
C MET A 57 3.19 -12.68 -4.41
N ASN A 58 3.59 -13.10 -5.62
CA ASN A 58 4.53 -12.38 -6.49
C ASN A 58 5.84 -11.92 -5.81
N PHE A 59 6.41 -12.75 -4.92
CA PHE A 59 7.71 -12.47 -4.33
C PHE A 59 8.82 -12.60 -5.39
N VAL A 60 9.73 -11.64 -5.41
CA VAL A 60 10.94 -11.68 -6.25
C VAL A 60 11.91 -12.72 -5.70
N ASP A 61 12.50 -13.55 -6.57
CA ASP A 61 13.52 -14.51 -6.15
C ASP A 61 14.75 -13.75 -5.60
N PRO A 62 15.29 -14.12 -4.43
CA PRO A 62 16.52 -13.51 -3.90
C PRO A 62 17.71 -13.51 -4.86
N LYS A 63 17.76 -14.42 -5.84
CA LYS A 63 18.80 -14.45 -6.87
C LYS A 63 18.63 -13.36 -7.95
N GLU A 64 17.41 -12.86 -8.12
CA GLU A 64 17.09 -11.72 -8.99
C GLU A 64 17.21 -10.38 -8.25
N MET A 65 17.23 -10.42 -6.92
CA MET A 65 17.61 -9.29 -6.07
C MET A 65 19.12 -9.04 -6.16
N ASP A 66 19.56 -8.41 -7.24
CA ASP A 66 20.81 -7.66 -7.16
C ASP A 66 20.60 -6.51 -6.14
N ILE A 67 21.49 -6.41 -5.15
CA ILE A 67 21.44 -5.40 -4.09
C ILE A 67 21.68 -3.99 -4.67
N SER A 68 22.14 -3.93 -5.93
CA SER A 68 22.22 -2.73 -6.78
C SER A 68 20.99 -2.53 -7.70
N ASN A 69 20.05 -3.49 -7.75
CA ASN A 69 18.99 -3.57 -8.75
C ASN A 69 17.86 -2.54 -8.51
N PRO A 70 17.55 -1.69 -9.50
CA PRO A 70 16.57 -0.61 -9.37
C PRO A 70 15.10 -1.05 -9.11
N HIS A 71 14.74 -2.33 -9.19
CA HIS A 71 13.35 -2.81 -8.97
C HIS A 71 12.85 -2.73 -7.51
N SER A 72 13.76 -2.64 -6.53
CA SER A 72 13.42 -2.36 -5.12
C SER A 72 13.57 -0.87 -4.76
N ARG A 73 14.05 -0.07 -5.72
CA ARG A 73 14.13 1.38 -5.64
C ARG A 73 12.78 1.93 -6.05
N VAL A 74 12.37 3.01 -5.40
CA VAL A 74 11.36 3.92 -5.92
C VAL A 74 11.76 4.32 -7.36
N ILE A 75 11.24 3.64 -8.39
CA ILE A 75 11.30 4.11 -9.78
C ILE A 75 9.93 4.69 -10.12
N LEU A 76 9.85 6.01 -10.17
CA LEU A 76 8.70 6.71 -10.70
C LEU A 76 8.68 6.53 -12.23
N ARG A 77 7.87 5.59 -12.73
CA ARG A 77 7.48 5.58 -14.14
C ARG A 77 6.10 6.23 -14.25
N THR A 78 6.08 7.52 -14.53
CA THR A 78 4.85 8.24 -14.89
C THR A 78 4.44 7.86 -16.31
N LYS A 79 3.39 7.04 -16.43
CA LYS A 79 2.59 6.92 -17.66
C LYS A 79 1.12 6.80 -17.30
N SER A 80 0.51 7.91 -16.90
CA SER A 80 -0.93 8.22 -16.90
C SER A 80 -1.30 9.02 -15.65
N SER A 81 -2.08 10.08 -15.82
CA SER A 81 -2.67 10.89 -14.75
C SER A 81 -3.84 10.22 -14.03
N PHE A 82 -4.20 8.98 -14.41
CA PHE A 82 -5.39 8.27 -13.94
C PHE A 82 -5.11 6.98 -13.14
N ASP A 83 -3.85 6.66 -12.85
CA ASP A 83 -3.53 5.49 -12.02
C ASP A 83 -3.69 5.82 -10.51
N PRO A 84 -4.64 5.20 -9.78
CA PRO A 84 -4.84 5.44 -8.35
C PRO A 84 -3.63 5.10 -7.48
N LEU A 85 -2.76 4.19 -7.94
CA LEU A 85 -1.57 3.72 -7.22
C LEU A 85 -0.37 4.65 -7.37
N SER A 86 -0.30 5.41 -8.47
CA SER A 86 0.77 6.38 -8.74
C SER A 86 0.98 7.43 -7.64
N SER A 87 -0.04 7.63 -6.80
CA SER A 87 -0.03 8.58 -5.69
C SER A 87 0.46 7.99 -4.36
N TYR A 88 0.78 6.69 -4.28
CA TYR A 88 1.28 6.04 -3.06
C TYR A 88 2.61 5.32 -3.33
N ILE A 89 3.47 5.31 -2.33
CA ILE A 89 4.74 4.60 -2.43
C ILE A 89 5.10 3.86 -1.14
N ASN A 90 5.65 2.67 -1.34
CA ASN A 90 6.06 1.78 -0.28
C ASN A 90 7.58 1.89 -0.07
N ALA A 91 8.03 2.06 1.18
CA ALA A 91 9.44 2.19 1.53
C ALA A 91 9.94 1.01 2.39
N ASN A 92 11.21 0.62 2.19
CA ASN A 92 11.79 -0.68 2.55
C ASN A 92 12.04 -0.94 4.06
N TYR A 93 12.30 -2.23 4.32
CA TYR A 93 12.46 -2.99 5.57
C TYR A 93 13.54 -2.46 6.55
N VAL A 94 13.18 -2.26 7.82
CA VAL A 94 14.11 -2.12 8.96
C VAL A 94 13.56 -2.88 10.17
N ARG A 95 14.38 -3.68 10.87
CA ARG A 95 14.00 -4.48 12.05
C ARG A 95 13.12 -3.66 13.02
N LYS A 96 11.82 -3.99 13.07
CA LYS A 96 10.72 -3.37 13.86
C LYS A 96 10.48 -1.85 13.73
N CYS A 97 11.21 -1.17 12.85
CA CYS A 97 11.28 0.30 12.68
C CYS A 97 12.06 1.02 13.81
N VAL A 98 13.20 1.63 13.46
CA VAL A 98 13.92 2.56 14.34
C VAL A 98 13.26 3.93 14.34
N LEU A 99 13.50 4.75 15.37
CA LEU A 99 13.09 6.15 15.37
C LEU A 99 13.89 6.92 14.30
N TYR A 100 13.21 7.36 13.23
CA TYR A 100 13.84 8.04 12.08
C TYR A 100 13.49 9.54 12.00
N TRP A 101 12.82 10.08 13.01
CA TRP A 101 12.53 11.51 13.12
C TRP A 101 13.07 12.05 14.44
N PRO A 102 13.43 13.34 14.52
CA PRO A 102 14.01 13.92 15.73
C PRO A 102 12.91 14.29 16.74
N GLU A 103 13.26 14.54 18.00
CA GLU A 103 12.29 15.06 18.98
C GLU A 103 11.86 16.51 18.68
N ARG A 104 12.78 17.31 18.12
CA ARG A 104 12.51 18.71 17.73
C ARG A 104 13.23 19.12 16.45
N ARG A 105 14.53 18.84 16.37
CA ARG A 105 15.40 19.16 15.23
C ARG A 105 16.47 18.09 15.10
N GLY A 106 16.78 17.65 13.88
CA GLY A 106 17.83 16.67 13.63
C GLY A 106 18.37 16.76 12.20
N PHE A 107 19.56 16.21 11.99
CA PHE A 107 20.21 16.14 10.69
C PHE A 107 20.39 14.68 10.27
N TYR A 108 19.92 14.34 9.08
CA TYR A 108 20.03 13.02 8.48
C TYR A 108 20.77 13.16 7.15
N GLY A 109 22.10 12.98 7.20
CA GLY A 109 22.98 13.33 6.09
C GLY A 109 22.95 14.83 5.80
N LYS A 110 22.57 15.21 4.57
CA LYS A 110 22.46 16.62 4.13
C LYS A 110 21.09 17.26 4.41
N VAL A 111 20.16 16.50 4.97
CA VAL A 111 18.77 16.94 5.18
C VAL A 111 18.59 17.30 6.64
N GLU A 112 18.21 18.55 6.89
CA GLU A 112 17.72 19.00 8.19
C GLU A 112 16.23 18.71 8.30
N VAL A 113 15.80 18.16 9.44
CA VAL A 113 14.40 17.86 9.76
C VAL A 113 14.02 18.63 11.02
N LEU A 114 12.96 19.45 10.92
CA LEU A 114 12.38 20.19 12.04
C LEU A 114 10.95 19.74 12.30
N ILE A 115 10.56 19.55 13.55
CA ILE A 115 9.16 19.38 13.94
C ILE A 115 8.56 20.76 14.18
N ASN A 116 7.60 21.15 13.35
CA ASN A 116 6.89 22.42 13.49
C ASN A 116 5.72 22.31 14.47
N SER A 117 5.00 21.19 14.43
CA SER A 117 3.85 20.94 15.30
C SER A 117 3.57 19.44 15.45
N VAL A 118 2.93 19.08 16.57
CA VAL A 118 2.46 17.74 16.88
C VAL A 118 0.98 17.84 17.26
N ARG A 119 0.14 16.98 16.69
CA ARG A 119 -1.27 16.83 17.03
C ARG A 119 -1.52 15.39 17.42
N GLU A 120 -1.93 15.18 18.67
CA GLU A 120 -2.36 13.88 19.16
C GLU A 120 -3.83 13.65 18.81
N CYS A 121 -4.12 12.50 18.22
CA CYS A 121 -5.46 12.01 17.93
C CYS A 121 -5.59 10.65 18.62
N ASP A 122 -6.81 10.15 18.81
CA ASP A 122 -7.07 8.93 19.60
C ASP A 122 -6.26 7.71 19.16
N ASN A 123 -6.00 7.56 17.85
CA ASN A 123 -5.38 6.37 17.27
C ASN A 123 -4.11 6.64 16.45
N TYR A 124 -3.73 7.90 16.31
CA TYR A 124 -2.50 8.30 15.62
C TYR A 124 -2.00 9.65 16.10
N THR A 125 -0.69 9.88 15.96
CA THR A 125 -0.08 11.19 16.10
C THR A 125 0.22 11.77 14.72
N CYS A 126 -0.16 13.03 14.47
CA CYS A 126 0.21 13.75 13.26
C CYS A 126 1.28 14.80 13.57
N ARG A 127 2.40 14.80 12.83
CA ARG A 127 3.45 15.81 12.92
C ARG A 127 3.53 16.60 11.62
N THR A 128 3.72 17.91 11.74
CA THR A 128 4.11 18.73 10.59
C THR A 128 5.62 18.94 10.65
N LEU A 129 6.33 18.42 9.65
CA LEU A 129 7.77 18.47 9.55
C LEU A 129 8.21 19.48 8.49
N THR A 130 9.31 20.17 8.72
CA THR A 130 10.03 20.90 7.66
C THR A 130 11.32 20.15 7.34
N LEU A 131 11.47 19.72 6.09
CA LEU A 131 12.70 19.18 5.55
C LEU A 131 13.45 20.30 4.83
N LYS A 132 14.74 20.50 5.12
CA LYS A 132 15.59 21.48 4.44
C LYS A 132 16.86 20.84 3.90
N GLN A 133 17.24 21.22 2.70
CA GLN A 133 18.51 20.85 2.09
C GLN A 133 19.02 22.04 1.26
N GLY A 134 20.05 22.73 1.77
CA GLY A 134 20.50 23.99 1.18
C GLY A 134 19.37 25.04 1.17
N ALA A 135 19.10 25.62 0.00
CA ALA A 135 18.03 26.60 -0.18
C ALA A 135 16.63 25.97 -0.35
N GLN A 136 16.53 24.65 -0.51
CA GLN A 136 15.25 23.98 -0.72
C GLN A 136 14.60 23.62 0.62
N SER A 137 13.29 23.83 0.71
CA SER A 137 12.49 23.43 1.87
C SER A 137 11.18 22.78 1.43
N ARG A 138 10.76 21.75 2.16
CA ARG A 138 9.49 21.07 1.95
C ARG A 138 8.81 20.83 3.29
N VAL A 139 7.50 21.01 3.33
CA VAL A 139 6.67 20.62 4.47
C VAL A 139 6.14 19.22 4.25
N VAL A 140 6.27 18.35 5.25
CA VAL A 140 5.80 16.96 5.22
C VAL A 140 4.86 16.72 6.39
N LYS A 141 3.73 16.08 6.11
CA LYS A 141 2.82 15.55 7.13
C LYS A 141 3.23 14.12 7.45
N HIS A 142 3.49 13.86 8.73
CA HIS A 142 3.89 12.55 9.22
C HIS A 142 2.80 12.00 10.13
N TYR A 143 2.16 10.91 9.70
CA TYR A 143 1.14 10.22 10.48
C TYR A 143 1.75 8.97 11.10
N TRP A 144 1.62 8.83 12.41
CA TRP A 144 2.05 7.66 13.15
C TRP A 144 0.84 6.97 13.79
N TYR A 145 0.33 5.95 13.10
CA TYR A 145 -0.79 5.13 13.57
C TYR A 145 -0.29 4.04 14.51
N THR A 146 -0.75 4.09 15.77
CA THR A 146 -0.26 3.24 16.86
C THR A 146 -1.22 2.12 17.24
N SER A 147 -2.49 2.22 16.82
CA SER A 147 -3.55 1.28 17.21
C SER A 147 -3.61 0.00 16.37
N TRP A 148 -2.61 -0.31 15.54
CA TRP A 148 -2.57 -1.57 14.79
C TRP A 148 -1.88 -2.68 15.60
N PRO A 149 -2.59 -3.75 16.00
CA PRO A 149 -2.00 -4.83 16.80
C PRO A 149 -0.96 -5.66 16.05
N ASP A 150 0.04 -6.18 16.74
CA ASP A 150 1.02 -7.09 16.14
C ASP A 150 0.37 -8.41 15.71
N HIS A 151 0.63 -8.80 14.46
CA HIS A 151 0.13 -10.03 13.82
C HIS A 151 -1.40 -10.21 13.77
N LYS A 152 -2.18 -9.15 14.00
CA LYS A 152 -3.64 -9.15 13.92
C LYS A 152 -4.16 -7.95 13.13
N THR A 153 -5.45 -7.94 12.88
CA THR A 153 -6.19 -6.77 12.40
C THR A 153 -6.79 -6.01 13.59
N PRO A 154 -7.01 -4.68 13.46
CA PRO A 154 -7.77 -3.93 14.47
C PRO A 154 -9.19 -4.47 14.63
N ASP A 155 -9.74 -4.43 15.86
CA ASP A 155 -11.13 -4.85 16.13
C ASP A 155 -12.17 -3.94 15.47
N SER A 156 -11.78 -2.70 15.14
CA SER A 156 -12.61 -1.74 14.43
C SER A 156 -11.84 -1.12 13.28
N ALA A 157 -12.50 -1.00 12.13
CA ALA A 157 -11.96 -0.28 10.98
C ALA A 157 -12.10 1.25 11.10
N GLN A 158 -12.86 1.77 12.08
CA GLN A 158 -13.11 3.21 12.22
C GLN A 158 -11.82 4.03 12.31
N PRO A 159 -10.81 3.65 13.13
CA PRO A 159 -9.61 4.45 13.25
C PRO A 159 -8.80 4.51 11.96
N LEU A 160 -8.77 3.42 11.19
CA LEU A 160 -8.11 3.38 9.89
C LEU A 160 -8.82 4.27 8.87
N LEU A 161 -10.17 4.23 8.84
CA LEU A 161 -10.95 5.10 7.97
C LEU A 161 -10.78 6.58 8.33
N GLN A 162 -10.65 6.92 9.62
CA GLN A 162 -10.34 8.29 10.04
C GLN A 162 -8.96 8.73 9.58
N LEU A 163 -7.93 7.88 9.78
CA LEU A 163 -6.58 8.14 9.28
C LEU A 163 -6.59 8.37 7.76
N MET A 164 -7.28 7.50 7.01
CA MET A 164 -7.40 7.61 5.55
C MET A 164 -8.00 8.95 5.13
N ARG A 165 -9.14 9.36 5.74
CA ARG A 165 -9.78 10.65 5.44
C ARG A 165 -8.86 11.83 5.70
N ASP A 166 -8.13 11.81 6.82
CA ASP A 166 -7.19 12.88 7.17
C ASP A 166 -6.02 12.96 6.19
N VAL A 167 -5.46 11.82 5.79
CA VAL A 167 -4.40 11.74 4.78
C VAL A 167 -4.90 12.24 3.42
N GLU A 168 -6.11 11.85 3.02
CA GLU A 168 -6.72 12.27 1.76
C GLU A 168 -7.02 13.76 1.69
N LYS A 169 -7.48 14.34 2.80
CA LYS A 169 -7.68 15.78 2.93
C LYS A 169 -6.36 16.55 2.75
N ASP A 170 -5.29 16.09 3.39
CA ASP A 170 -3.98 16.74 3.26
C ASP A 170 -3.36 16.52 1.87
N ARG A 171 -3.59 15.36 1.23
CA ARG A 171 -3.15 15.05 -0.14
C ARG A 171 -3.82 15.95 -1.18
N THR A 172 -5.14 16.10 -1.10
CA THR A 172 -5.91 16.88 -2.08
C THR A 172 -5.80 18.39 -1.88
N GLY A 173 -5.49 18.84 -0.66
CA GLY A 173 -5.30 20.26 -0.34
C GLY A 173 -3.97 20.88 -0.82
N SER A 174 -3.08 20.12 -1.46
CA SER A 174 -1.75 20.60 -1.87
C SER A 174 -1.44 20.24 -3.34
N PRO A 175 -1.39 21.22 -4.25
CA PRO A 175 -1.35 20.99 -5.70
C PRO A 175 -0.02 20.45 -6.27
N SER A 176 1.02 20.25 -5.46
CA SER A 176 2.36 19.89 -5.93
C SER A 176 3.05 18.83 -5.05
N GLN A 177 2.35 17.72 -4.77
CA GLN A 177 2.92 16.65 -3.94
C GLN A 177 3.32 15.44 -4.77
N GLY A 178 4.50 14.91 -4.45
CA GLY A 178 4.88 13.55 -4.85
C GLY A 178 4.01 12.50 -4.15
N PRO A 179 4.30 11.21 -4.34
CA PRO A 179 3.48 10.15 -3.76
C PRO A 179 3.50 10.17 -2.23
N VAL A 180 2.38 9.75 -1.62
CA VAL A 180 2.25 9.50 -0.19
C VAL A 180 3.10 8.27 0.17
N ILE A 181 4.06 8.46 1.07
CA ILE A 181 4.88 7.36 1.58
C ILE A 181 4.11 6.62 2.68
N VAL A 182 3.93 5.32 2.52
CA VAL A 182 3.32 4.42 3.51
C VAL A 182 4.31 3.32 3.84
N HIS A 183 4.54 3.08 5.13
CA HIS A 183 5.41 2.00 5.58
C HIS A 183 4.88 1.34 6.87
N CYS A 184 5.37 0.15 7.12
CA CYS A 184 5.24 -0.57 8.39
C CYS A 184 6.58 -1.27 8.66
N SER A 185 6.61 -2.39 9.41
CA SER A 185 7.86 -3.12 9.62
C SER A 185 8.41 -3.73 8.32
N ALA A 186 7.61 -4.55 7.64
CA ALA A 186 7.99 -5.19 6.38
C ALA A 186 7.57 -4.41 5.13
N GLY A 187 6.72 -3.39 5.31
CA GLY A 187 6.14 -2.63 4.21
C GLY A 187 5.30 -3.52 3.28
N ILE A 188 4.50 -4.46 3.79
CA ILE A 188 3.64 -5.29 2.93
C ILE A 188 2.24 -5.57 3.51
N GLY A 189 2.11 -6.02 4.76
CA GLY A 189 0.81 -6.31 5.38
C GLY A 189 -0.03 -5.07 5.66
N ARG A 190 0.24 -4.36 6.76
CA ARG A 190 -0.48 -3.13 7.17
C ARG A 190 -0.47 -2.06 6.09
N THR A 191 0.67 -1.92 5.40
CA THR A 191 0.83 -1.01 4.27
C THR A 191 -0.15 -1.36 3.15
N GLY A 192 -0.27 -2.63 2.78
CA GLY A 192 -1.24 -3.09 1.80
C GLY A 192 -2.68 -2.83 2.23
N CYS A 193 -3.03 -3.10 3.49
CA CYS A 193 -4.37 -2.81 4.00
C CYS A 193 -4.74 -1.33 3.93
N PHE A 194 -3.82 -0.42 4.28
CA PHE A 194 -4.08 1.01 4.22
C PHE A 194 -4.26 1.49 2.78
N ILE A 195 -3.38 1.09 1.87
CA ILE A 195 -3.44 1.49 0.47
C ILE A 195 -4.70 0.90 -0.20
N ALA A 196 -4.97 -0.40 -0.03
CA ALA A 196 -6.15 -1.06 -0.59
C ALA A 196 -7.45 -0.44 -0.09
N THR A 197 -7.56 -0.18 1.22
CA THR A 197 -8.72 0.52 1.79
C THR A 197 -8.90 1.90 1.18
N THR A 198 -7.81 2.66 1.02
CA THR A 198 -7.89 4.02 0.47
C THR A 198 -8.35 4.03 -0.99
N ILE A 199 -7.82 3.12 -1.82
CA ILE A 199 -8.24 2.98 -3.22
C ILE A 199 -9.70 2.52 -3.29
N GLY A 200 -10.07 1.50 -2.51
CA GLY A 200 -11.43 0.98 -2.51
C GLY A 200 -12.46 2.00 -2.03
N CYS A 201 -12.13 2.81 -1.02
CA CYS A 201 -13.00 3.92 -0.57
C CYS A 201 -13.24 4.92 -1.71
N ARG A 202 -12.17 5.31 -2.42
CA ARG A 202 -12.28 6.22 -3.56
C ARG A 202 -13.08 5.61 -4.71
N GLN A 203 -12.93 4.31 -4.98
CA GLN A 203 -13.73 3.60 -5.97
C GLN A 203 -15.21 3.59 -5.60
N LEU A 204 -15.55 3.34 -4.33
CA LEU A 204 -16.93 3.40 -3.83
C LEU A 204 -17.56 4.79 -3.93
N GLU A 205 -16.77 5.84 -3.69
CA GLU A 205 -17.20 7.24 -3.82
C GLU A 205 -17.47 7.62 -5.28
N LEU A 206 -16.56 7.26 -6.19
CA LEU A 206 -16.61 7.70 -7.59
C LEU A 206 -17.51 6.82 -8.47
N GLU A 207 -17.51 5.51 -8.24
CA GLU A 207 -18.13 4.52 -9.14
C GLU A 207 -19.32 3.80 -8.48
N GLY A 208 -19.46 3.90 -7.15
CA GLY A 208 -20.51 3.19 -6.41
C GLY A 208 -20.29 1.68 -6.29
N VAL A 209 -19.16 1.17 -6.78
CA VAL A 209 -18.73 -0.24 -6.74
C VAL A 209 -17.29 -0.33 -6.25
N VAL A 210 -16.81 -1.53 -5.92
CA VAL A 210 -15.41 -1.76 -5.56
C VAL A 210 -14.92 -3.11 -6.04
N ASP A 211 -13.69 -3.17 -6.56
CA ASP A 211 -13.02 -4.41 -6.96
C ASP A 211 -11.82 -4.69 -6.04
N VAL A 212 -12.07 -5.30 -4.88
CA VAL A 212 -11.00 -5.56 -3.89
C VAL A 212 -9.99 -6.57 -4.42
N LEU A 213 -10.44 -7.59 -5.17
CA LEU A 213 -9.57 -8.59 -5.79
C LEU A 213 -8.61 -7.93 -6.79
N GLY A 214 -9.15 -7.11 -7.70
CA GLY A 214 -8.37 -6.36 -8.68
C GLY A 214 -7.39 -5.39 -8.03
N ILE A 215 -7.81 -4.67 -6.99
CA ILE A 215 -6.94 -3.77 -6.20
C ILE A 215 -5.75 -4.55 -5.61
N VAL A 216 -6.01 -5.70 -4.97
CA VAL A 216 -4.94 -6.50 -4.35
C VAL A 216 -4.02 -7.13 -5.40
N CYS A 217 -4.56 -7.57 -6.53
CA CYS A 217 -3.76 -8.06 -7.65
C CYS A 217 -2.80 -6.98 -8.16
N GLN A 218 -3.30 -5.75 -8.35
CA GLN A 218 -2.45 -4.64 -8.79
C GLN A 218 -1.38 -4.29 -7.76
N LEU A 219 -1.74 -4.27 -6.47
CA LEU A 219 -0.78 -4.04 -5.39
C LEU A 219 0.33 -5.09 -5.36
N ARG A 220 0.01 -6.36 -5.63
CA ARG A 220 0.99 -7.44 -5.67
C ARG A 220 1.82 -7.45 -6.96
N ALA A 221 1.28 -6.95 -8.06
CA ALA A 221 2.04 -6.69 -9.27
C ALA A 221 3.11 -5.60 -9.03
N ASP A 222 2.75 -4.53 -8.31
CA ASP A 222 3.68 -3.43 -7.96
C ASP A 222 4.71 -3.84 -6.90
N ARG A 223 4.27 -4.59 -5.87
CA ARG A 223 5.14 -5.11 -4.83
C ARG A 223 4.61 -6.42 -4.29
N GLY A 224 5.39 -7.49 -4.48
CA GLY A 224 5.07 -8.81 -3.96
C GLY A 224 4.71 -8.83 -2.48
N GLY A 225 3.66 -9.55 -2.14
CA GLY A 225 3.22 -9.86 -0.78
C GLY A 225 2.39 -8.78 -0.08
N LEU A 226 1.99 -7.71 -0.79
CA LEU A 226 1.00 -6.74 -0.29
C LEU A 226 -0.27 -7.47 0.14
N ILE A 227 -0.72 -7.17 1.37
CA ILE A 227 -1.71 -7.93 2.14
C ILE A 227 -1.26 -9.39 2.32
N GLN A 228 -0.89 -9.73 3.56
CA GLN A 228 -0.16 -10.96 3.86
C GLN A 228 -1.04 -12.12 4.33
N THR A 229 -2.23 -11.85 4.86
CA THR A 229 -3.08 -12.89 5.48
C THR A 229 -4.54 -12.74 5.06
N GLY A 230 -5.30 -13.83 5.15
CA GLY A 230 -6.74 -13.84 4.86
C GLY A 230 -7.51 -12.88 5.77
N GLU A 231 -7.11 -12.76 7.03
CA GLU A 231 -7.72 -11.81 7.98
C GLU A 231 -7.48 -10.35 7.56
N GLN A 232 -6.30 -10.04 7.01
CA GLN A 232 -6.01 -8.70 6.47
C GLN A 232 -6.87 -8.38 5.24
N TYR A 233 -7.09 -9.37 4.37
CA TYR A 233 -7.96 -9.24 3.20
C TYR A 233 -9.43 -9.06 3.60
N GLU A 234 -9.88 -9.85 4.58
CA GLU A 234 -11.20 -9.74 5.20
C GLU A 234 -11.39 -8.37 5.85
N PHE A 235 -10.39 -7.89 6.59
CA PHE A 235 -10.45 -6.58 7.25
C PHE A 235 -10.58 -5.42 6.26
N VAL A 236 -9.96 -5.49 5.08
CA VAL A 236 -10.18 -4.50 4.02
C VAL A 236 -11.64 -4.49 3.57
N HIS A 237 -12.27 -5.66 3.40
CA HIS A 237 -13.70 -5.72 3.07
C HIS A 237 -14.58 -5.13 4.18
N HIS A 238 -14.31 -5.45 5.45
CA HIS A 238 -15.02 -4.86 6.59
C HIS A 238 -14.87 -3.34 6.64
N ALA A 239 -13.65 -2.82 6.38
CA ALA A 239 -13.41 -1.38 6.34
C ALA A 239 -14.20 -0.69 5.23
N LEU A 240 -14.23 -1.29 4.03
CA LEU A 240 -14.98 -0.76 2.89
C LEU A 240 -16.50 -0.83 3.11
N SER A 241 -17.00 -1.91 3.72
CA SER A 241 -18.41 -2.05 4.09
C SER A 241 -18.81 -1.00 5.13
N LEU A 242 -17.99 -0.79 6.17
CA LEU A 242 -18.20 0.27 7.16
C LEU A 242 -18.15 1.67 6.53
N PHE A 243 -17.26 1.89 5.58
CA PHE A 243 -17.19 3.17 4.87
C PHE A 243 -18.46 3.44 4.04
N GLN A 244 -18.94 2.44 3.31
CA GLN A 244 -20.16 2.55 2.51
C GLN A 244 -21.39 2.90 3.35
N THR A 245 -21.56 2.29 4.53
CA THR A 245 -22.71 2.59 5.40
C THR A 245 -22.76 4.07 5.81
N ARG A 246 -21.59 4.72 5.95
CA ARG A 246 -21.50 6.15 6.27
C ARG A 246 -21.82 7.05 5.08
N LEU A 247 -21.37 6.69 3.86
CA LEU A 247 -21.73 7.43 2.65
C LEU A 247 -23.25 7.49 2.44
N SER A 248 -23.94 6.38 2.67
CA SER A 248 -25.39 6.31 2.54
C SER A 248 -26.14 7.17 3.55
N ALA A 249 -25.59 7.35 4.76
CA ALA A 249 -26.16 8.24 5.77
C ALA A 249 -26.02 9.72 5.41
N ASP A 250 -24.92 10.11 4.77
CA ASP A 250 -24.68 11.50 4.36
C ASP A 250 -25.51 11.93 3.14
N THR A 251 -25.87 11.01 2.24
CA THR A 251 -26.79 11.27 1.11
C THR A 251 -28.27 11.20 1.46
N GLY A 252 -28.61 10.86 2.71
CA GLY A 252 -29.99 10.71 3.20
C GLY A 252 -30.59 11.95 3.85
N GLN A 253 -29.97 13.13 3.69
CA GLN A 253 -30.47 14.43 4.15
C GLN A 253 -30.88 15.32 2.98
#